data_AF-X1AV84-F1
#
_entry.id   AF-X1AV84-F1
#
_cell.length_a   1.000
_cell.length_b   1.000
_cell.length_c   1.000
_cell.angle_alpha   90.00
_cell.angle_beta   90.00
_cell.angle_gamma   90.00
#
_symmetry.space_group_name_H-M   'P 1'
#
loop_
_entity.id
_entity.type
_entity.pdbx_description
1 polymer ?
#
loop_
_entity_poly.entity_id
_entity_poly.type
_entity_poly.pdbx_seq_one_letter_code
_entity_poly.pdbx_strand_id
1 'polypeptide(L)'
;MTDILHALYEGSKDPEDETQVITIADLRKSGPNLHDFMRFAKWEGQPVKTPVLQYVVQNGVFWVKLSDHERQRTFSTECNGILAGIKAIENHIVQGAISNMWRPWNIPGKNGSKGKKRS
;
A
#
# COMPACT_ATOMS: atom_id res chain seq x y z
N MET A 1 36.55 13.42 -11.68
CA MET A 1 35.27 13.42 -12.41
C MET A 1 34.44 12.33 -11.75
N THR A 2 33.58 12.74 -10.82
CA THR A 2 32.85 11.91 -9.87
C THR A 2 31.83 11.06 -10.62
N ASP A 3 32.14 9.77 -10.72
CA ASP A 3 31.50 8.83 -11.61
C ASP A 3 30.06 8.54 -11.16
N ILE A 4 29.14 8.57 -12.13
CA ILE A 4 27.69 8.42 -12.00
C ILE A 4 27.28 7.14 -11.22
N LEU A 5 28.19 6.17 -11.14
CA LEU A 5 28.07 4.97 -10.32
C LEU A 5 27.99 5.26 -8.81
N HIS A 6 28.67 6.29 -8.29
CA HIS A 6 28.61 6.61 -6.86
C HIS A 6 27.25 7.25 -6.47
N ALA A 7 26.57 7.91 -7.42
CA ALA A 7 25.22 8.43 -7.24
C ALA A 7 24.15 7.33 -7.30
N LEU A 8 24.46 6.19 -7.93
CA LEU A 8 23.62 4.97 -7.90
C LEU A 8 23.79 4.16 -6.61
N TYR A 9 24.83 4.46 -5.83
CA TYR A 9 25.14 3.87 -4.52
C TYR A 9 24.65 4.70 -3.32
N GLU A 10 23.82 5.74 -3.52
CA GLU A 10 22.80 6.09 -2.51
C GLU A 10 21.68 5.03 -2.54
N GLY A 11 22.11 3.76 -2.55
CA GLY A 11 21.27 2.63 -2.21
C GLY A 11 20.86 2.87 -0.78
N SER A 12 19.56 3.04 -0.56
CA SER A 12 18.93 2.89 0.74
C SER A 12 19.62 1.72 1.42
N LYS A 13 20.49 2.00 2.41
CA LYS A 13 21.00 0.95 3.27
C LYS A 13 19.74 0.28 3.80
N ASP A 14 19.55 -1.00 3.50
CA ASP A 14 18.68 -1.81 4.35
C ASP A 14 19.14 -1.50 5.78
N PRO A 15 18.26 -1.00 6.66
CA PRO A 15 18.71 -0.64 7.99
C PRO A 15 19.35 -1.88 8.59
N GLU A 16 20.66 -1.81 8.83
CA GLU A 16 21.46 -2.91 9.40
C GLU A 16 20.93 -3.30 10.79
N ASP A 17 20.07 -2.45 11.36
CA ASP A 17 19.41 -2.59 12.65
C ASP A 17 17.90 -2.26 12.50
N GLU A 18 17.04 -3.22 12.85
CA GLU A 18 15.57 -3.07 12.83
C GLU A 18 15.05 -1.89 13.69
N THR A 19 15.87 -1.38 14.62
CA THR A 19 15.55 -0.21 15.46
C THR A 19 15.59 1.13 14.71
N GLN A 20 16.29 1.20 13.57
CA GLN A 20 16.35 2.40 12.73
C GLN A 20 15.14 2.53 11.78
N VAL A 21 14.30 1.50 11.71
CA VAL A 21 13.10 1.50 10.89
C VAL A 21 12.04 2.38 11.55
N ILE A 22 11.57 3.42 10.84
CA ILE A 22 10.52 4.32 11.33
C ILE A 22 9.30 3.50 11.72
N THR A 23 8.90 3.60 12.99
CA THR A 23 7.82 2.81 13.59
C THR A 23 6.62 3.70 13.81
N ILE A 24 5.51 3.42 13.15
CA ILE A 24 4.25 4.04 13.54
C ILE A 24 3.73 3.23 14.74
N ALA A 25 3.98 3.74 15.95
CA ALA A 25 3.76 3.02 17.20
C ALA A 25 2.31 2.51 17.35
N ASP A 26 1.33 3.31 16.92
CA ASP A 26 -0.09 2.93 16.99
C ASP A 26 -0.45 1.78 16.03
N LEU A 27 0.18 1.76 14.85
CA LEU A 27 0.06 0.65 13.89
C LEU A 27 0.72 -0.61 14.44
N ARG A 28 1.94 -0.51 15.01
CA ARG A 28 2.61 -1.66 15.63
C ARG A 28 1.77 -2.31 16.73
N LYS A 29 1.04 -1.50 17.52
CA LYS A 29 0.17 -1.99 18.60
C LYS A 29 -1.16 -2.55 18.09
N SER A 30 -1.77 -1.90 17.10
CA SER A 30 -3.17 -2.19 16.69
C SER A 30 -3.29 -3.05 15.43
N GLY A 31 -2.21 -3.17 14.65
CA GLY A 31 -2.12 -3.93 13.41
C GLY A 31 -0.66 -4.27 13.10
N PRO A 32 -0.04 -5.19 13.87
CA PRO A 32 1.37 -5.55 13.70
C PRO A 32 1.66 -6.17 12.32
N ASN A 33 0.75 -6.97 11.75
CA ASN A 33 0.97 -7.55 10.42
C ASN A 33 0.84 -6.49 9.32
N LEU A 34 -0.04 -5.50 9.47
CA LEU A 34 -0.14 -4.35 8.57
C LEU A 34 1.12 -3.49 8.66
N HIS A 35 1.62 -3.27 9.87
CA HIS A 35 2.85 -2.55 10.11
C HIS A 35 4.04 -3.22 9.43
N ASP A 36 4.19 -4.54 9.59
CA ASP A 36 5.22 -5.32 8.91
C ASP A 36 5.00 -5.41 7.40
N PHE A 37 3.75 -5.55 6.96
CA PHE A 37 3.38 -5.56 5.54
C PHE A 37 3.80 -4.27 4.83
N MET A 38 3.58 -3.12 5.47
CA MET A 38 3.98 -1.82 4.92
C MET A 38 5.51 -1.66 4.91
N ARG A 39 6.20 -2.20 5.93
CA ARG A 39 7.66 -2.08 6.09
C ARG A 39 8.45 -2.99 5.18
N PHE A 40 8.05 -4.25 5.07
CA PHE A 40 8.76 -5.30 4.35
C PHE A 40 8.08 -5.64 3.02
N ALA A 41 7.33 -4.71 2.45
CA ALA A 41 6.80 -4.86 1.12
C ALA A 41 7.97 -5.13 0.16
N LYS A 42 8.07 -6.38 -0.31
CA LYS A 42 9.00 -6.80 -1.34
C LYS A 42 8.21 -7.21 -2.58
N TRP A 43 8.74 -6.91 -3.75
CA TRP A 43 8.22 -7.38 -5.02
C TRP A 43 9.36 -8.03 -5.80
N GLU A 44 9.15 -9.25 -6.27
CA GLU A 44 10.18 -10.00 -7.03
C GLU A 44 11.54 -10.07 -6.31
N GLY A 45 11.52 -10.13 -4.98
CA GLY A 45 12.73 -10.18 -4.14
C GLY A 45 13.41 -8.83 -3.90
N GLN A 46 12.96 -7.76 -4.57
CA GLN A 46 13.48 -6.40 -4.39
C GLN A 46 12.62 -5.60 -3.39
N PRO A 47 13.23 -4.74 -2.55
CA PRO A 47 12.49 -3.77 -1.76
C PRO A 47 11.68 -2.85 -2.68
N VAL A 48 10.41 -2.64 -2.37
CA VAL A 48 9.56 -1.68 -3.08
C VAL A 48 9.28 -0.47 -2.22
N LYS A 49 8.86 0.62 -2.87
CA LYS A 49 8.37 1.79 -2.15
C LYS A 49 7.24 1.38 -1.21
N THR A 50 7.36 1.78 0.05
CA THR A 50 6.38 1.51 1.11
C THR A 50 4.96 1.87 0.64
N PRO A 51 4.01 0.92 0.73
CA PRO A 51 2.61 1.19 0.47
C PRO A 51 2.10 2.34 1.35
N VAL A 52 1.24 3.18 0.80
CA VAL A 52 0.70 4.36 1.48
C VAL A 52 -0.66 4.03 2.08
N LEU A 53 -0.81 4.21 3.39
CA LEU A 53 -2.09 4.14 4.08
C LEU A 53 -2.75 5.53 4.08
N GLN A 54 -3.94 5.62 3.52
CA GLN A 54 -4.70 6.86 3.35
C GLN A 54 -6.07 6.73 4.04
N TYR A 55 -6.55 7.86 4.56
CA TYR A 55 -7.85 7.98 5.21
C TYR A 55 -8.67 8.99 4.41
N VAL A 56 -9.87 8.63 3.99
CA VAL A 56 -10.71 9.52 3.18
C VAL A 56 -12.18 9.35 3.53
N VAL A 57 -12.89 10.48 3.63
CA VAL A 57 -14.35 10.48 3.69
C VAL A 57 -14.87 10.77 2.29
N GLN A 58 -15.71 9.88 1.78
CA GLN A 58 -16.31 10.01 0.46
C GLN A 58 -17.79 9.62 0.54
N ASN A 59 -18.68 10.50 0.08
CA ASN A 59 -20.14 10.30 0.11
C ASN A 59 -20.70 9.99 1.51
N GLY A 60 -20.14 10.63 2.55
CA GLY A 60 -20.54 10.38 3.95
C GLY A 60 -20.01 9.08 4.55
N VAL A 61 -19.23 8.31 3.80
CA VAL A 61 -18.63 7.05 4.24
C VAL A 61 -17.14 7.25 4.51
N PHE A 62 -16.64 6.72 5.63
CA PHE A 62 -15.22 6.75 5.95
C PHE A 62 -14.51 5.51 5.40
N TRP A 63 -13.46 5.75 4.63
CA TRP A 63 -12.68 4.74 3.93
C TRP A 63 -11.23 4.76 4.40
N VAL A 64 -10.67 3.57 4.59
CA VAL A 64 -9.24 3.37 4.70
C VAL A 64 -8.74 2.73 3.41
N LYS A 65 -7.74 3.35 2.79
CA LYS A 65 -7.16 2.93 1.51
C LYS A 65 -5.70 2.60 1.70
N LEU A 66 -5.27 1.45 1.19
CA LEU A 66 -3.88 1.04 1.12
C LEU A 66 -3.47 1.04 -0.35
N SER A 67 -2.48 1.85 -0.70
CA SER A 67 -2.04 2.08 -2.09
C SER A 67 -0.61 1.61 -2.29
N ASP A 68 -0.41 0.69 -3.22
CA ASP A 68 0.89 0.16 -3.64
C ASP A 68 1.23 0.79 -4.99
N HIS A 69 2.15 1.77 -4.97
CA HIS A 69 2.47 2.59 -6.13
C HIS A 69 3.29 1.83 -7.18
N GLU A 70 4.19 0.96 -6.74
CA GLU A 70 5.03 0.16 -7.65
C GLU A 70 4.17 -0.81 -8.47
N ARG A 71 3.20 -1.46 -7.82
CA ARG A 71 2.29 -2.40 -8.50
C ARG A 71 1.01 -1.75 -9.03
N GLN A 72 0.91 -0.42 -8.95
CA GLN A 72 -0.24 0.38 -9.39
C GLN A 72 -1.60 -0.20 -8.97
N ARG A 73 -1.75 -0.46 -7.68
CA ARG A 73 -2.96 -1.09 -7.13
C ARG A 73 -3.36 -0.47 -5.80
N THR A 74 -4.66 -0.52 -5.49
CA THR A 74 -5.22 -0.04 -4.24
C THR A 74 -6.17 -1.06 -3.67
N PHE A 75 -6.09 -1.24 -2.36
CA PHE A 75 -7.11 -1.88 -1.55
C PHE A 75 -7.85 -0.80 -0.76
N SER A 76 -9.16 -0.94 -0.61
CA SER A 76 -9.98 0.02 0.15
C SER A 76 -11.04 -0.72 0.94
N THR A 77 -11.22 -0.34 2.20
CA THR A 77 -12.27 -0.87 3.06
C THR A 77 -13.05 0.27 3.71
N GLU A 78 -14.37 0.09 3.78
CA GLU A 78 -15.27 0.97 4.52
C GLU A 78 -15.18 0.64 6.02
N CYS A 79 -15.16 1.67 6.86
CA CYS A 79 -15.13 1.47 8.30
C CYS A 79 -15.63 2.70 9.05
N ASN A 80 -16.01 2.50 10.31
CA ASN A 80 -16.55 3.57 11.16
C ASN A 80 -15.46 4.48 11.78
N GLY A 81 -14.19 4.29 11.41
CA GLY A 81 -13.08 5.09 11.92
C GLY A 81 -11.71 4.44 11.70
N ILE A 82 -10.65 5.20 12.00
CA ILE A 82 -9.26 4.84 11.72
C ILE A 82 -8.88 3.46 12.28
N LEU A 83 -9.12 3.23 13.57
CA LEU A 83 -8.76 1.97 14.24
C LEU A 83 -9.55 0.76 13.71
N ALA A 84 -10.84 0.97 13.38
CA ALA A 84 -11.66 -0.07 12.79
C ALA A 84 -11.15 -0.46 11.40
N GLY A 85 -10.73 0.53 10.61
CA GLY A 85 -10.11 0.30 9.30
C GLY A 85 -8.78 -0.45 9.42
N ILE A 86 -7.88 -0.03 10.32
CA ILE A 86 -6.61 -0.73 10.57
C ILE A 86 -6.85 -2.21 10.90
N LYS A 87 -7.76 -2.50 11.84
CA LYS A 87 -8.11 -3.88 12.21
C LYS A 87 -8.72 -4.67 11.05
N ALA A 88 -9.53 -4.03 10.21
CA ALA A 88 -10.09 -4.69 9.04
C ALA A 88 -8.98 -5.10 8.05
N ILE A 89 -8.03 -4.22 7.75
CA ILE A 89 -6.90 -4.55 6.87
C ILE A 89 -6.02 -5.63 7.50
N GLU A 90 -5.70 -5.51 8.79
CA GLU A 90 -4.95 -6.50 9.57
C GLU A 90 -5.56 -7.90 9.43
N ASN A 91 -6.87 -8.01 9.66
CA ASN A 91 -7.59 -9.29 9.56
C ASN A 91 -7.49 -9.88 8.14
N HIS A 92 -7.58 -9.06 7.09
CA HIS A 92 -7.42 -9.52 5.71
C HIS A 92 -5.99 -9.98 5.39
N ILE A 93 -4.97 -9.39 6.02
CA ILE A 93 -3.58 -9.84 5.90
C ILE A 93 -3.42 -11.20 6.59
N VAL A 94 -3.86 -11.32 7.85
CA VAL A 94 -3.76 -12.55 8.64
C VAL A 94 -4.50 -13.73 7.98
N GLN A 95 -5.65 -13.45 7.36
CA GLN A 95 -6.42 -14.46 6.62
C GLN A 95 -5.82 -14.82 5.25
N GLY A 96 -4.77 -14.13 4.80
CA GLY A 96 -4.21 -14.29 3.45
C GLY A 96 -5.12 -13.78 2.32
N ALA A 97 -6.24 -13.14 2.66
CA ALA A 97 -7.26 -12.68 1.72
C ALA A 97 -6.85 -11.40 0.97
N ILE A 98 -5.96 -10.60 1.55
CA ILE A 98 -5.57 -9.29 1.00
C ILE A 98 -5.06 -9.39 -0.44
N SER A 99 -4.38 -10.49 -0.80
CA SER A 99 -3.84 -10.77 -2.14
C SER A 99 -4.92 -10.68 -3.24
N ASN A 100 -6.14 -11.12 -2.94
CA ASN A 100 -7.27 -11.15 -3.87
C ASN A 100 -8.13 -9.88 -3.86
N MET A 101 -7.90 -8.98 -2.90
CA MET A 101 -8.73 -7.78 -2.70
C MET A 101 -8.14 -6.51 -3.35
N TRP A 102 -6.89 -6.60 -3.80
CA TRP A 102 -6.24 -5.51 -4.53
C TRP A 102 -6.97 -5.22 -5.84
N ARG A 103 -7.21 -3.94 -6.11
CA ARG A 103 -7.72 -3.47 -7.40
C ARG A 103 -6.62 -2.71 -8.14
N PRO A 104 -6.31 -3.05 -9.40
CA PRO A 104 -5.38 -2.26 -10.18
C PRO A 104 -5.97 -0.87 -10.45
N TRP A 105 -5.15 0.17 -10.49
CA TRP A 105 -5.57 1.52 -10.85
C TRP A 105 -6.06 1.58 -12.29
N ASN A 106 -5.30 0.93 -13.17
CA ASN A 106 -5.67 0.74 -14.57
C ASN A 106 -6.35 -0.62 -14.70
N ILE A 107 -7.68 -0.62 -14.64
CA ILE A 107 -8.46 -1.80 -15.02
C ILE A 107 -8.50 -1.83 -16.54
N PRO A 108 -7.89 -2.83 -17.22
CA PRO A 108 -8.02 -2.99 -18.67
C PRO A 108 -9.52 -3.08 -19.00
N GLY A 109 -10.02 -2.15 -19.82
CA GLY A 109 -11.43 -2.10 -20.23
C GLY A 109 -12.32 -1.06 -19.52
N LYS A 110 -11.84 -0.31 -18.52
CA LYS A 110 -12.60 0.84 -17.96
C LYS A 110 -12.12 2.22 -18.43
N ASN A 111 -10.92 2.31 -19.00
CA ASN A 111 -10.49 3.52 -19.71
C ASN A 111 -10.95 3.45 -21.16
N GLY A 112 -12.18 3.92 -21.40
CA GLY A 112 -12.73 4.10 -22.74
C GLY A 112 -14.05 3.37 -22.97
N SER A 113 -15.10 3.75 -22.25
CA SER A 113 -16.44 3.72 -22.85
C SER A 113 -16.45 4.70 -24.03
N LYS A 114 -15.89 4.29 -25.17
CA LYS A 114 -16.20 4.95 -26.45
C LYS A 114 -17.71 4.92 -26.57
N GLY A 115 -18.30 6.11 -26.53
CA GLY A 115 -19.73 6.33 -26.68
C GLY A 115 -20.26 5.43 -27.79
N LYS A 116 -21.29 4.66 -27.44
CA LYS A 116 -22.10 3.88 -28.35
C LYS A 116 -22.55 4.85 -29.45
N LYS A 117 -21.94 4.77 -30.65
CA LYS A 117 -22.48 5.46 -31.83
C LYS A 117 -23.88 4.90 -32.04
N ARG A 118 -24.90 5.72 -31.77
CA ARG A 118 -26.27 5.45 -32.23
C ARG A 118 -26.21 5.53 -33.76
N SER A 119 -26.41 4.40 -34.43
CA SER A 119 -26.86 4.40 -35.84
C SER A 119 -28.36 4.54 -35.86
#